data_AF-A0A3A6G283-F1
#
_entry.id   AF-A0A3A6G283-F1
#
_cell.length_a   1.000
_cell.length_b   1.000
_cell.length_c   1.000
_cell.angle_alpha   90.00
_cell.angle_beta   90.00
_cell.angle_gamma   90.00
#
_symmetry.space_group_name_H-M   'P 1'
#
loop_
_entity.id
_entity.type
_entity.pdbx_description
1 polymer ?
#
loop_
_entity_poly.entity_id
_entity_poly.type
_entity_poly.pdbx_seq_one_letter_code
_entity_poly.pdbx_strand_id
1 'polypeptide(L)'
;MVGETRRKEILKYISESDKPVSGTKLAELFHVSRQVIVQDIALLRAADCEILSTNRGYICQGTKKFVRVFQVCHTDEKIEEELNAVVDCGGTVIDVFVQHHIYGELRASLQISSRRQVKQFVEDIRTGKSRPLTNITSGHHCHTISADSEEVLELIEEAFQKMGIYEDERENMEITIRNAKLEEAYVLAQIEAECFPKAEAASAEEIKKRMSTFLECFFVAEVQGEIAGFINGAVTDQPSLPDELYHNAALHKPEGAYQTVFGLDVREAYRNQGIAGKLLDFLSDTAKERGKKGVILTCKEHLLKFYGSHGFENFGVADSTHGGACWYDMRKMF
;
A
#
# COMPACT_ATOMS: atom_id res chain seq x y z
N MET A 1 -29.16 20.67 -19.65
CA MET A 1 -28.90 19.56 -18.69
C MET A 1 -30.16 19.32 -17.87
N VAL A 2 -30.57 18.05 -17.68
CA VAL A 2 -31.74 17.70 -16.85
C VAL A 2 -31.44 18.04 -15.38
N GLY A 3 -32.42 18.57 -14.64
CA GLY A 3 -32.20 19.14 -13.29
C GLY A 3 -31.63 18.14 -12.28
N GLU A 4 -31.97 16.87 -12.38
CA GLU A 4 -31.44 15.83 -11.50
C GLU A 4 -29.95 15.52 -11.75
N THR A 5 -29.56 15.39 -13.02
CA THR A 5 -28.15 15.22 -13.41
C THR A 5 -27.31 16.43 -12.97
N ARG A 6 -27.83 17.64 -13.15
CA ARG A 6 -27.16 18.87 -12.71
C ARG A 6 -26.92 18.90 -11.20
N ARG A 7 -27.90 18.50 -10.39
CA ARG A 7 -27.75 18.44 -8.92
C ARG A 7 -26.68 17.44 -8.47
N LYS A 8 -26.58 16.28 -9.13
CA LYS A 8 -25.51 15.30 -8.86
C LYS A 8 -24.12 15.88 -9.16
N GLU A 9 -23.97 16.53 -10.31
CA GLU A 9 -22.70 17.17 -10.69
C GLU A 9 -22.35 18.37 -9.80
N ILE A 10 -23.34 19.17 -9.38
CA ILE A 10 -23.14 20.26 -8.41
C ILE A 10 -22.63 19.70 -7.08
N LEU A 11 -23.25 18.64 -6.56
CA LEU A 11 -22.83 18.02 -5.30
C LEU A 11 -21.39 17.50 -5.41
N LYS A 12 -21.08 16.77 -6.48
CA LYS A 12 -19.73 16.25 -6.76
C LYS A 12 -18.70 17.38 -6.81
N TYR A 13 -18.98 18.45 -7.55
CA TYR A 13 -18.07 19.58 -7.69
C TYR A 13 -17.81 20.30 -6.36
N ILE A 14 -18.85 20.47 -5.52
CA ILE A 14 -18.70 21.09 -4.20
C ILE A 14 -17.94 20.15 -3.24
N SER A 15 -18.16 18.83 -3.31
CA SER A 15 -17.46 17.86 -2.47
C SER A 15 -15.98 17.67 -2.83
N GLU A 16 -15.60 17.86 -4.09
CA GLU A 16 -14.21 17.77 -4.56
C GLU A 16 -13.42 19.08 -4.33
N SER A 17 -14.05 20.14 -3.83
CA SER A 17 -13.41 21.44 -3.66
C SER A 17 -13.01 21.71 -2.21
N ASP A 18 -11.72 21.91 -1.98
CA ASP A 18 -11.17 22.30 -0.67
C ASP A 18 -11.50 23.75 -0.25
N LYS A 19 -12.15 24.53 -1.13
CA LYS A 19 -12.47 25.95 -0.91
C LYS A 19 -13.95 26.22 -1.17
N PRO A 20 -14.56 27.22 -0.51
CA PRO A 20 -15.94 27.60 -0.79
C PRO A 20 -16.15 27.95 -2.27
N VAL A 21 -17.15 27.32 -2.89
CA VAL A 21 -17.47 27.53 -4.31
C VAL A 21 -18.60 28.55 -4.41
N SER A 22 -18.35 29.69 -5.06
CA SER A 22 -19.37 30.73 -5.19
C SER A 22 -20.53 30.28 -6.09
N GLY A 23 -21.75 30.72 -5.75
CA GLY A 23 -22.94 30.42 -6.56
C GLY A 23 -22.89 30.99 -7.98
N THR A 24 -22.12 32.06 -8.20
CA THR A 24 -21.84 32.62 -9.53
C THR A 24 -20.94 31.68 -10.34
N LYS A 25 -19.89 31.12 -9.73
CA LYS A 25 -19.02 30.14 -10.39
C LYS A 25 -19.78 28.86 -10.79
N LEU A 26 -20.65 28.36 -9.91
CA LEU A 26 -21.53 27.22 -10.23
C LEU A 26 -22.51 27.55 -11.37
N ALA A 27 -23.08 28.76 -11.36
CA ALA A 27 -24.00 29.21 -12.40
C ALA A 27 -23.32 29.25 -13.79
N GLU A 28 -22.10 29.76 -13.86
CA GLU A 28 -21.29 29.77 -15.08
C GLU A 28 -20.94 28.35 -15.55
N LEU A 29 -20.45 27.51 -14.64
CA LEU A 29 -20.01 26.14 -14.94
C LEU A 29 -21.14 25.25 -15.48
N PHE A 30 -22.34 25.39 -14.89
CA PHE A 30 -23.51 24.59 -15.27
C PHE A 30 -24.42 25.29 -16.27
N HIS A 31 -24.01 26.47 -16.79
CA HIS A 31 -24.76 27.28 -17.75
C HIS A 31 -26.21 27.56 -17.33
N VAL A 32 -26.41 27.93 -16.07
CA VAL A 32 -27.72 28.29 -15.49
C VAL A 32 -27.64 29.61 -14.75
N SER A 33 -28.79 30.19 -14.37
CA SER A 33 -28.78 31.38 -13.53
C SER A 33 -28.41 31.05 -12.09
N ARG A 34 -27.87 32.03 -11.37
CA ARG A 34 -27.61 31.90 -9.92
C ARG A 34 -28.86 31.50 -9.13
N GLN A 35 -30.04 31.94 -9.57
CA GLN A 35 -31.31 31.58 -8.93
C GLN A 35 -31.61 30.08 -9.04
N VAL A 36 -31.27 29.46 -10.17
CA VAL A 36 -31.41 28.01 -10.36
C VAL A 36 -30.45 27.24 -9.44
N ILE A 37 -29.21 27.72 -9.27
CA ILE A 37 -28.26 27.13 -8.31
C ILE A 37 -28.81 27.21 -6.88
N VAL A 38 -29.37 28.36 -6.47
CA VAL A 38 -29.97 28.51 -5.12
C VAL A 38 -31.10 27.51 -4.90
N GLN A 39 -31.97 27.30 -5.90
CA GLN A 39 -33.04 26.30 -5.84
C GLN A 39 -32.49 24.86 -5.77
N ASP A 40 -31.49 24.54 -6.58
CA ASP A 40 -30.86 23.23 -6.59
C ASP A 40 -30.17 22.89 -5.27
N ILE A 41 -29.46 23.84 -4.65
CA ILE A 41 -28.86 23.66 -3.32
C ILE A 41 -29.93 23.47 -2.24
N ALA A 42 -31.05 24.20 -2.32
CA ALA A 42 -32.16 24.01 -1.38
C ALA A 42 -32.75 22.59 -1.47
N LEU A 43 -32.88 22.06 -2.69
CA LEU A 43 -33.33 20.68 -2.92
C LEU A 43 -32.31 19.64 -2.44
N LEU A 44 -31.01 19.87 -2.65
CA LEU A 44 -29.96 19.00 -2.16
C LEU A 44 -29.93 18.94 -0.62
N ARG A 45 -30.12 20.08 0.05
CA ARG A 45 -30.23 20.14 1.52
C ARG A 45 -31.45 19.40 2.06
N ALA A 46 -32.58 19.47 1.34
CA ALA A 46 -33.78 18.71 1.70
C ALA A 46 -33.61 17.19 1.50
N ALA A 47 -32.61 16.77 0.73
CA ALA A 47 -32.22 15.37 0.52
C ALA A 47 -31.07 14.93 1.44
N ASP A 48 -30.91 15.58 2.61
CA ASP A 48 -29.91 15.27 3.65
C ASP A 48 -28.44 15.44 3.22
N CYS A 49 -28.16 16.21 2.16
CA CYS A 49 -26.79 16.61 1.84
C CYS A 49 -26.34 17.78 2.73
N GLU A 50 -25.22 17.63 3.46
CA GLU A 50 -24.67 18.64 4.37
C GLU A 50 -23.99 19.82 3.64
N ILE A 51 -24.73 20.56 2.81
CA ILE A 51 -24.19 21.75 2.12
C ILE A 51 -24.38 23.00 3.00
N LEU A 52 -23.26 23.63 3.37
CA LEU A 52 -23.21 24.90 4.09
C LEU A 52 -23.10 26.10 3.13
N SER A 53 -23.91 27.12 3.38
CA SER A 53 -23.82 28.42 2.71
C SER A 53 -22.97 29.38 3.53
N THR A 54 -21.81 29.77 3.00
CA THR A 54 -20.96 30.83 3.58
C THR A 54 -21.08 32.12 2.77
N ASN A 55 -20.57 33.23 3.30
CA ASN A 55 -20.46 34.49 2.55
C ASN A 55 -19.50 34.40 1.34
N ARG A 56 -18.65 33.36 1.28
CA ARG A 56 -17.69 33.11 0.19
C ARG A 56 -18.19 32.08 -0.83
N GLY A 57 -19.27 31.35 -0.53
CA GLY A 57 -19.80 30.30 -1.40
C GLY A 57 -20.35 29.10 -0.63
N TYR A 58 -20.61 28.01 -1.34
CA TYR A 58 -21.06 26.75 -0.80
C TYR A 58 -19.88 25.85 -0.46
N ILE A 59 -19.95 25.17 0.68
CA ILE A 59 -19.04 24.11 1.10
C ILE A 59 -19.88 22.88 1.41
N CYS A 60 -19.42 21.69 1.00
CA CYS A 60 -19.97 20.45 1.51
C CYS A 60 -19.28 20.15 2.85
N GLN A 61 -20.05 20.05 3.93
CA GLN A 61 -19.59 19.52 5.19
C GLN A 61 -19.56 17.99 5.06
N GLY A 62 -18.58 17.55 4.29
CA GLY A 62 -18.25 16.15 4.09
C GLY A 62 -16.77 16.16 3.84
N THR A 63 -15.99 16.45 4.88
CA THR A 63 -14.57 16.14 4.84
C THR A 63 -14.47 14.70 4.35
N LYS A 64 -13.66 14.48 3.32
CA LYS A 64 -13.34 13.14 2.87
C LYS A 64 -12.76 12.43 4.09
N LYS A 65 -13.59 11.62 4.76
CA LYS A 65 -13.14 10.91 5.95
C LYS A 65 -12.27 9.76 5.49
N PHE A 66 -11.03 9.79 5.93
CA PHE A 66 -10.10 8.70 5.75
C PHE A 66 -10.46 7.66 6.79
N VAL A 67 -10.53 6.39 6.36
CA VAL A 67 -10.91 5.28 7.22
C VAL A 67 -9.83 4.23 7.12
N ARG A 68 -9.31 3.78 8.26
CA ARG A 68 -8.32 2.71 8.35
C ARG A 68 -8.68 1.77 9.49
N VAL A 69 -8.43 0.48 9.27
CA VAL A 69 -8.57 -0.55 10.30
C VAL A 69 -7.23 -0.70 11.01
N PHE A 70 -7.26 -0.71 12.33
CA PHE A 70 -6.11 -0.93 13.20
C PHE A 70 -6.32 -2.21 13.97
N GLN A 71 -5.38 -3.15 13.90
CA GLN A 71 -5.34 -4.30 14.79
C GLN A 71 -4.49 -3.95 16.01
N VAL A 72 -4.99 -4.32 17.18
CA VAL A 72 -4.36 -4.03 18.46
C VAL A 72 -4.47 -5.23 19.40
N CYS A 73 -3.51 -5.35 20.31
CA CYS A 73 -3.53 -6.32 21.38
C CYS A 73 -3.16 -5.67 22.71
N HIS A 74 -4.09 -5.72 23.66
CA HIS A 74 -3.85 -5.30 25.02
C HIS A 74 -4.89 -5.87 25.99
N THR A 75 -4.63 -5.66 27.28
CA THR A 75 -5.54 -6.02 28.36
C THR A 75 -6.60 -4.94 28.60
N ASP A 76 -7.64 -5.27 29.36
CA ASP A 76 -8.77 -4.38 29.64
C ASP A 76 -8.35 -3.07 30.35
N GLU A 77 -7.22 -3.07 31.07
CA GLU A 77 -6.70 -1.86 31.73
C GLU A 77 -6.26 -0.77 30.75
N LYS A 78 -5.88 -1.14 29.53
CA LYS A 78 -5.39 -0.21 28.49
C LYS A 78 -6.49 0.35 27.59
N ILE A 79 -7.74 -0.13 27.67
CA ILE A 79 -8.86 0.34 26.83
C ILE A 79 -9.05 1.86 26.92
N GLU A 80 -8.96 2.42 28.13
CA GLU A 80 -9.13 3.86 28.32
C GLU A 80 -7.99 4.65 27.66
N GLU A 81 -6.75 4.17 27.76
CA GLU A 81 -5.58 4.82 27.18
C GLU A 81 -5.62 4.75 25.64
N GLU A 82 -5.97 3.59 25.10
CA GLU A 82 -6.10 3.34 23.66
C GLU A 82 -7.14 4.27 23.03
N LEU A 83 -8.38 4.26 23.52
CA LEU A 83 -9.44 5.08 22.96
C LEU A 83 -9.16 6.58 23.13
N ASN A 84 -8.49 6.97 24.23
CA ASN A 84 -8.04 8.35 24.42
C ASN A 84 -6.99 8.75 23.38
N ALA A 85 -6.03 7.88 23.04
CA ALA A 85 -5.03 8.17 22.02
C ALA A 85 -5.67 8.49 20.66
N VAL A 86 -6.72 7.75 20.27
CA VAL A 86 -7.46 8.00 19.03
C VAL A 86 -8.12 9.38 19.03
N VAL A 87 -8.89 9.69 20.06
CA VAL A 87 -9.65 10.95 20.12
C VAL A 87 -8.76 12.17 20.33
N ASP A 88 -7.60 12.00 20.99
CA ASP A 88 -6.62 13.06 21.20
C ASP A 88 -5.93 13.48 19.90
N CYS A 89 -5.68 12.53 19.00
CA CYS A 89 -5.19 12.80 17.65
C CYS A 89 -6.29 13.38 16.72
N GLY A 90 -7.55 13.41 17.16
CA GLY A 90 -8.69 13.88 16.37
C GLY A 90 -9.39 12.78 15.55
N GLY A 91 -9.12 11.52 15.85
CA GLY A 91 -9.81 10.37 15.24
C GLY A 91 -11.17 10.08 15.88
N THR A 92 -11.98 9.31 15.18
CA THR A 92 -13.25 8.75 15.65
C THR A 92 -13.22 7.23 15.52
N VAL A 93 -13.41 6.52 16.63
CA VAL A 93 -13.53 5.06 16.65
C VAL A 93 -14.95 4.69 16.23
N ILE A 94 -15.08 4.08 15.05
CA ILE A 94 -16.36 3.71 14.44
C ILE A 94 -16.91 2.45 15.12
N ASP A 95 -16.08 1.42 15.20
CA ASP A 95 -16.45 0.11 15.73
C ASP A 95 -15.26 -0.60 16.38
N VAL A 96 -15.57 -1.72 17.03
CA VAL A 96 -14.63 -2.73 17.48
C VAL A 96 -15.09 -4.08 16.96
N PHE A 97 -14.16 -4.92 16.49
CA PHE A 97 -14.49 -6.28 16.09
C PHE A 97 -13.37 -7.27 16.42
N VAL A 98 -13.75 -8.54 16.56
CA VAL A 98 -12.84 -9.66 16.80
C VAL A 98 -13.18 -10.81 15.86
N GLN A 99 -12.16 -11.55 15.42
CA GLN A 99 -12.36 -12.82 14.72
C GLN A 99 -12.33 -13.98 15.71
N HIS A 100 -13.43 -14.74 15.76
CA HIS A 100 -13.54 -15.95 16.57
C HIS A 100 -13.65 -17.19 15.69
N HIS A 101 -12.84 -18.21 15.97
CA HIS A 101 -12.73 -19.43 15.17
C HIS A 101 -14.07 -20.15 14.94
N ILE A 102 -15.04 -20.01 15.86
CA ILE A 102 -16.36 -20.67 15.77
C ILE A 102 -17.46 -19.72 15.29
N TYR A 103 -17.42 -18.45 15.69
CA TYR A 103 -18.53 -17.51 15.47
C TYR A 103 -18.29 -16.58 14.28
N GLY A 104 -17.10 -16.60 13.69
CA GLY A 104 -16.70 -15.65 12.65
C GLY A 104 -16.40 -14.27 13.23
N GLU A 105 -16.78 -13.21 12.51
CA GLU A 105 -16.59 -11.83 12.94
C GLU A 105 -17.67 -11.41 13.94
N LEU A 106 -17.25 -10.95 15.12
CA LEU A 106 -18.12 -10.28 16.09
C LEU A 106 -17.80 -8.79 16.09
N ARG A 107 -18.74 -7.95 15.65
CA ARG A 107 -18.57 -6.50 15.50
C ARG A 107 -19.56 -5.72 16.38
N ALA A 108 -19.08 -4.67 17.05
CA ALA A 108 -19.88 -3.76 17.84
C ALA A 108 -19.58 -2.30 17.44
N SER A 109 -20.64 -1.52 17.22
CA SER A 109 -20.53 -0.09 16.90
C SER A 109 -20.22 0.72 18.15
N LEU A 110 -19.25 1.63 18.08
CA LEU A 110 -18.80 2.46 19.20
C LEU A 110 -19.11 3.94 18.98
N GLN A 111 -18.76 4.50 17.81
CA GLN A 111 -18.95 5.92 17.48
C GLN A 111 -18.40 6.89 18.53
N ILE A 112 -17.16 6.64 18.98
CA ILE A 112 -16.50 7.42 20.04
C ILE A 112 -15.57 8.45 19.39
N SER A 113 -15.81 9.74 19.64
CA SER A 113 -15.03 10.86 19.09
C SER A 113 -14.57 11.88 20.13
N SER A 114 -14.76 11.59 21.43
CA SER A 114 -14.35 12.48 22.51
C SER A 114 -13.99 11.74 23.79
N ARG A 115 -13.04 12.29 24.58
CA ARG A 115 -12.66 11.73 25.90
C ARG A 115 -13.86 11.55 26.85
N ARG A 116 -14.91 12.38 26.72
CA ARG A 116 -16.13 12.22 27.52
C ARG A 116 -16.86 10.91 27.20
N GLN A 117 -16.97 10.56 25.92
CA GLN A 117 -17.57 9.30 25.48
C GLN A 117 -16.69 8.10 25.87
N VAL A 118 -15.37 8.24 25.79
CA VAL A 118 -14.43 7.21 26.28
C VAL A 118 -14.70 6.89 27.76
N LYS A 119 -14.76 7.91 28.62
CA LYS A 119 -15.02 7.71 30.05
C LYS A 119 -16.36 7.02 30.31
N GLN A 120 -17.42 7.46 29.62
CA GLN A 120 -18.74 6.84 29.74
C GLN A 120 -18.71 5.35 29.35
N PHE A 121 -18.05 5.03 28.25
CA PHE A 121 -17.90 3.65 27.77
C PHE A 121 -17.13 2.77 28.76
N VAL A 122 -16.00 3.28 29.29
CA VAL A 122 -15.18 2.55 30.28
C VAL A 122 -15.93 2.37 31.61
N GLU A 123 -16.71 3.36 32.04
CA GLU A 123 -17.57 3.23 33.22
C GLU A 123 -18.69 2.17 33.03
N ASP A 124 -19.31 2.12 31.85
CA ASP A 124 -20.32 1.11 31.52
C ASP A 124 -19.74 -0.32 31.51
N ILE A 125 -18.47 -0.48 31.12
CA ILE A 125 -17.72 -1.74 31.25
C ILE A 125 -17.43 -2.06 32.73
N ARG A 126 -16.89 -1.10 33.49
CA ARG A 126 -16.52 -1.30 34.91
C ARG A 126 -17.72 -1.61 35.80
N THR A 127 -18.89 -1.05 35.50
CA THR A 127 -20.13 -1.27 36.27
C THR A 127 -20.77 -2.65 36.00
N GLY A 128 -20.19 -3.46 35.11
CA GLY A 128 -20.55 -4.87 34.94
C GLY A 128 -21.83 -5.12 34.14
N LYS A 129 -22.35 -4.11 33.42
CA LYS A 129 -23.49 -4.29 32.50
C LYS A 129 -23.12 -5.13 31.27
N SER A 130 -21.85 -5.09 30.87
CA SER A 130 -21.33 -5.81 29.69
C SER A 130 -19.88 -6.22 29.93
N ARG A 131 -19.47 -7.37 29.39
CA ARG A 131 -18.07 -7.80 29.32
C ARG A 131 -17.46 -7.37 27.98
N PRO A 132 -16.21 -6.88 27.94
CA PRO A 132 -15.51 -6.57 26.69
C PRO A 132 -15.37 -7.80 25.79
N LEU A 133 -15.46 -7.57 24.47
CA LEU A 133 -15.27 -8.60 23.43
C LEU A 133 -13.84 -9.18 23.43
N THR A 134 -12.87 -8.43 23.97
CA THR A 134 -11.44 -8.77 24.10
C THR A 134 -11.18 -10.04 24.92
N ASN A 135 -12.08 -10.40 25.83
CA ASN A 135 -11.98 -11.61 26.65
C ASN A 135 -12.11 -12.91 25.84
N ILE A 136 -12.64 -12.84 24.62
CA ILE A 136 -12.84 -14.00 23.73
C ILE A 136 -11.58 -14.30 22.92
N THR A 137 -10.72 -13.31 22.70
CA THR A 137 -9.56 -13.36 21.79
C THR A 137 -8.24 -13.05 22.47
N SER A 138 -8.13 -13.27 23.79
CA SER A 138 -6.89 -13.00 24.58
C SER A 138 -6.34 -11.58 24.40
N GLY A 139 -7.21 -10.58 24.19
CA GLY A 139 -6.82 -9.19 23.99
C GLY A 139 -6.68 -8.73 22.53
N HIS A 140 -6.70 -9.64 21.54
CA HIS A 140 -6.61 -9.28 20.12
C HIS A 140 -7.94 -8.74 19.59
N HIS A 141 -7.93 -7.56 18.99
CA HIS A 141 -9.12 -6.95 18.40
C HIS A 141 -8.75 -5.89 17.35
N CYS A 142 -9.75 -5.49 16.57
CA CYS A 142 -9.59 -4.52 15.51
C CYS A 142 -10.54 -3.34 15.72
N HIS A 143 -10.09 -2.15 15.34
CA HIS A 143 -10.87 -0.93 15.34
C HIS A 143 -10.91 -0.32 13.94
N THR A 144 -12.12 -0.03 13.44
CA THR A 144 -12.26 0.86 12.29
C THR A 144 -12.22 2.30 12.80
N ILE A 145 -11.22 3.08 12.38
CA ILE A 145 -11.03 4.47 12.81
C ILE A 145 -11.21 5.40 11.61
N SER A 146 -11.95 6.49 11.80
CA SER A 146 -12.06 7.57 10.82
C SER A 146 -11.39 8.86 11.28
N ALA A 147 -10.82 9.60 10.33
CA ALA A 147 -10.23 10.91 10.57
C ALA A 147 -10.46 11.86 9.38
N ASP A 148 -10.26 13.16 9.59
CA ASP A 148 -10.41 14.18 8.56
C ASP A 148 -9.20 14.26 7.60
N SER A 149 -8.08 13.60 7.92
CA SER A 149 -6.87 13.53 7.09
C SER A 149 -6.07 12.23 7.32
N GLU A 150 -5.29 11.82 6.32
CA GLU A 150 -4.38 10.66 6.42
C GLU A 150 -3.29 10.88 7.49
N GLU A 151 -2.78 12.10 7.62
CA GLU A 151 -1.78 12.48 8.63
C GLU A 151 -2.25 12.18 10.06
N VAL A 152 -3.56 12.27 10.33
CA VAL A 152 -4.12 11.96 11.66
C VAL A 152 -4.10 10.45 11.90
N LEU A 153 -4.38 9.65 10.87
CA LEU A 153 -4.29 8.19 10.96
C LEU A 153 -2.84 7.73 11.20
N GLU A 154 -1.86 8.40 10.59
CA GLU A 154 -0.44 8.16 10.85
C GLU A 154 -0.05 8.49 12.30
N LEU A 155 -0.52 9.62 12.84
CA LEU A 155 -0.28 9.99 14.25
C LEU A 155 -0.91 8.98 15.23
N ILE A 156 -2.08 8.43 14.90
CA ILE A 156 -2.74 7.40 15.71
C ILE A 156 -1.93 6.09 15.66
N GLU A 157 -1.44 5.69 14.49
CA GLU A 157 -0.55 4.54 14.32
C GLU A 157 0.70 4.67 15.18
N GLU A 158 1.37 5.82 15.11
CA GLU A 158 2.55 6.11 15.94
C GLU A 158 2.24 6.07 17.44
N ALA A 159 1.07 6.55 17.86
CA ALA A 159 0.65 6.51 19.25
C ALA A 159 0.48 5.06 19.72
N PHE A 160 -0.20 4.22 18.94
CA PHE A 160 -0.36 2.78 19.25
C PHE A 160 0.97 2.03 19.28
N GLN A 161 1.90 2.35 18.38
CA GLN A 161 3.26 1.80 18.39
C GLN A 161 4.03 2.20 19.66
N LYS A 162 3.99 3.48 20.05
CA LYS A 162 4.64 3.98 21.28
C LYS A 162 4.07 3.33 22.54
N MET A 163 2.79 2.97 22.52
CA MET A 163 2.11 2.26 23.61
C MET A 163 2.37 0.75 23.64
N GLY A 164 2.99 0.21 22.59
CA GLY A 164 3.27 -1.22 22.41
C GLY A 164 2.01 -2.07 22.30
N ILE A 165 0.94 -1.52 21.71
CA ILE A 165 -0.35 -2.22 21.52
C ILE A 165 -0.70 -2.47 20.06
N TYR A 166 0.01 -1.82 19.13
CA TYR A 166 -0.23 -1.96 17.69
C TYR A 166 0.26 -3.33 17.20
N GLU A 167 -0.61 -4.04 16.48
CA GLU A 167 -0.23 -5.22 15.70
C GLU A 167 -0.41 -4.88 14.23
N ASP A 168 0.69 -4.83 13.47
CA ASP A 168 0.59 -4.58 12.04
C ASP A 168 0.15 -5.86 11.32
N GLU A 169 -1.06 -5.89 10.78
CA GLU A 169 -1.49 -6.97 9.88
C GLU A 169 -0.56 -7.07 8.65
N ARG A 170 0.12 -5.99 8.24
CA ARG A 170 1.14 -6.03 7.17
C ARG A 170 2.38 -6.82 7.58
N GLU A 171 2.70 -6.90 8.88
CA GLU A 171 3.78 -7.76 9.38
C GLU A 171 3.37 -9.24 9.46
N ASN A 172 2.07 -9.54 9.47
CA ASN A 172 1.51 -10.89 9.52
C ASN A 172 0.94 -11.40 8.18
N MET A 173 1.09 -10.65 7.09
CA MET A 173 0.83 -11.18 5.76
C MET A 173 1.90 -12.23 5.42
N GLU A 174 1.49 -13.49 5.33
CA GLU A 174 2.38 -14.59 4.95
C GLU A 174 2.87 -14.38 3.51
N ILE A 175 4.06 -13.79 3.38
CA ILE A 175 4.74 -13.63 2.10
C ILE A 175 5.35 -15.00 1.75
N THR A 176 4.80 -15.64 0.74
CA THR A 176 5.36 -16.88 0.20
C THR A 176 6.19 -16.57 -1.03
N ILE A 177 7.46 -16.98 -1.04
CA ILE A 177 8.30 -16.88 -2.24
C ILE A 177 8.38 -18.25 -2.91
N ARG A 178 8.13 -18.28 -4.21
CA ARG A 178 8.17 -19.49 -5.03
C ARG A 178 8.65 -19.19 -6.44
N ASN A 179 8.98 -20.23 -7.19
CA ASN A 179 9.19 -20.09 -8.63
C ASN A 179 7.89 -19.63 -9.33
N ALA A 180 8.08 -18.78 -10.35
CA ALA A 180 7.01 -18.39 -11.25
C ALA A 180 6.54 -19.57 -12.11
N LYS A 181 5.30 -19.50 -12.60
CA LYS A 181 4.72 -20.44 -13.57
C LYS A 181 4.61 -19.78 -14.94
N LEU A 182 4.70 -20.54 -16.03
CA LEU A 182 4.66 -19.99 -17.40
C LEU A 182 3.37 -19.23 -17.71
N GLU A 183 2.25 -19.69 -17.16
CA GLU A 183 0.94 -19.05 -17.27
C GLU A 183 0.88 -17.66 -16.59
N GLU A 184 1.81 -17.36 -15.68
CA GLU A 184 1.88 -16.09 -14.95
C GLU A 184 2.61 -15.00 -15.75
N ALA A 185 3.15 -15.30 -16.93
CA ALA A 185 3.93 -14.35 -17.75
C ALA A 185 3.18 -13.06 -18.06
N TYR A 186 1.86 -13.13 -18.25
CA TYR A 186 1.04 -11.94 -18.47
C TYR A 186 0.98 -11.04 -17.24
N VAL A 187 0.84 -11.62 -16.04
CA VAL A 187 0.78 -10.88 -14.78
C VAL A 187 2.13 -10.23 -14.49
N LEU A 188 3.23 -10.95 -14.68
CA LEU A 188 4.58 -10.40 -14.50
C LEU A 188 4.86 -9.23 -15.44
N ALA A 189 4.43 -9.33 -16.71
CA ALA A 189 4.56 -8.22 -17.66
C ALA A 189 3.72 -6.99 -17.27
N GLN A 190 2.57 -7.17 -16.62
CA GLN A 190 1.79 -6.05 -16.08
C GLN A 190 2.53 -5.40 -14.91
N ILE A 191 3.06 -6.19 -13.97
CA ILE A 191 3.82 -5.69 -12.83
C ILE A 191 5.06 -4.91 -13.29
N GLU A 192 5.80 -5.43 -14.28
CA GLU A 192 6.95 -4.74 -14.88
C GLU A 192 6.57 -3.36 -15.43
N ALA A 193 5.46 -3.29 -16.19
CA ALA A 193 4.97 -2.03 -16.75
C ALA A 193 4.44 -1.05 -15.69
N GLU A 194 3.99 -1.54 -14.53
CA GLU A 194 3.61 -0.74 -13.36
C GLU A 194 4.85 -0.21 -12.60
N CYS A 195 5.94 -0.99 -12.57
CA CYS A 195 7.12 -0.68 -11.75
C CYS A 195 8.16 0.19 -12.47
N PHE A 196 8.27 0.09 -13.80
CA PHE A 196 9.29 0.79 -14.57
C PHE A 196 8.71 1.75 -15.60
N PRO A 197 9.40 2.87 -15.88
CA PRO A 197 9.10 3.70 -17.05
C PRO A 197 9.19 2.86 -18.34
N LYS A 198 8.39 3.20 -19.35
CA LYS A 198 8.34 2.46 -20.64
C LYS A 198 9.70 2.28 -21.33
N ALA A 199 10.68 3.15 -21.06
CA ALA A 199 12.03 3.07 -21.62
C ALA A 199 12.94 2.05 -20.91
N GLU A 200 12.60 1.65 -19.68
CA GLU A 200 13.33 0.70 -18.84
C GLU A 200 12.61 -0.65 -18.74
N ALA A 201 11.28 -0.65 -18.80
CA ALA A 201 10.45 -1.84 -18.66
C ALA A 201 10.68 -2.86 -19.80
N ALA A 202 10.84 -4.13 -19.44
CA ALA A 202 10.79 -5.23 -20.40
C ALA A 202 9.38 -5.35 -21.00
N SER A 203 9.32 -5.57 -22.31
CA SER A 203 8.05 -5.82 -22.99
C SER A 203 7.45 -7.18 -22.58
N ALA A 204 6.14 -7.34 -22.74
CA ALA A 204 5.46 -8.61 -22.48
C ALA A 204 6.04 -9.78 -23.31
N GLU A 205 6.51 -9.50 -24.53
CA GLU A 205 7.17 -10.49 -25.38
C GLU A 205 8.54 -10.91 -24.81
N GLU A 206 9.33 -9.95 -24.30
CA GLU A 206 10.60 -10.22 -23.65
C GLU A 206 10.42 -11.01 -22.36
N ILE A 207 9.48 -10.64 -21.49
CA ILE A 207 9.17 -11.38 -20.26
C ILE A 207 8.78 -12.82 -20.61
N LYS A 208 7.86 -13.01 -21.56
CA LYS A 208 7.45 -14.35 -22.00
C LYS A 208 8.63 -15.16 -22.55
N LYS A 209 9.48 -14.56 -23.38
CA LYS A 209 10.67 -15.21 -23.94
C LYS A 209 11.68 -15.59 -22.85
N ARG A 210 11.94 -14.70 -21.89
CA ARG A 210 12.82 -14.95 -20.75
C ARG A 210 12.29 -16.09 -19.89
N MET A 211 10.99 -16.09 -19.56
CA MET A 211 10.36 -17.18 -18.81
C MET A 211 10.40 -18.52 -19.57
N SER A 212 10.25 -18.52 -20.90
CA SER A 212 10.45 -19.74 -21.69
C SER A 212 11.90 -20.25 -21.72
N THR A 213 12.87 -19.41 -21.37
CA THR A 213 14.30 -19.74 -21.49
C THR A 213 14.93 -20.10 -20.14
N PHE A 214 14.61 -19.36 -19.08
CA PHE A 214 15.22 -19.52 -17.76
C PHE A 214 14.19 -19.36 -16.62
N LEU A 215 13.05 -20.05 -16.72
CA LEU A 215 11.97 -20.01 -15.71
C LEU A 215 12.47 -20.30 -14.29
N GLU A 216 13.47 -21.17 -14.17
CA GLU A 216 14.08 -21.56 -12.90
C GLU A 216 14.77 -20.38 -12.18
N CYS A 217 15.00 -19.27 -12.87
CA CYS A 217 15.53 -18.03 -12.33
C CYS A 217 14.49 -16.91 -12.19
N PHE A 218 13.19 -17.24 -12.27
CA PHE A 218 12.08 -16.34 -11.94
C PHE A 218 11.43 -16.73 -10.62
N PHE A 219 11.40 -15.79 -9.68
CA PHE A 219 10.75 -15.96 -8.39
C PHE A 219 9.70 -14.88 -8.17
N VAL A 220 8.56 -15.27 -7.62
CA VAL A 220 7.45 -14.38 -7.29
C VAL A 220 7.24 -14.35 -5.78
N ALA A 221 6.89 -13.19 -5.27
CA ALA A 221 6.35 -13.03 -3.92
C ALA A 221 4.83 -13.02 -4.01
N GLU A 222 4.20 -13.98 -3.34
CA GLU A 222 2.75 -14.12 -3.24
C GLU A 222 2.28 -13.64 -1.87
N VAL A 223 1.25 -12.80 -1.87
CA VAL A 223 0.58 -12.27 -0.67
C VAL A 223 -0.92 -12.50 -0.87
N GLN A 224 -1.55 -13.26 0.03
CA GLN A 224 -2.98 -13.58 -0.01
C GLN A 224 -3.47 -14.15 -1.36
N GLY A 225 -2.64 -14.94 -2.05
CA GLY A 225 -2.98 -15.52 -3.35
C GLY A 225 -2.69 -14.61 -4.56
N GLU A 226 -2.24 -13.37 -4.34
CA GLU A 226 -1.86 -12.43 -5.39
C GLU A 226 -0.35 -12.26 -5.51
N ILE A 227 0.13 -12.05 -6.74
CA ILE A 227 1.55 -11.75 -6.97
C ILE A 227 1.80 -10.27 -6.62
N ALA A 228 2.51 -10.06 -5.51
CA ALA A 228 2.88 -8.75 -4.99
C ALA A 228 4.14 -8.19 -5.67
N GLY A 229 5.02 -9.07 -6.14
CA GLY A 229 6.27 -8.71 -6.78
C GLY A 229 7.00 -9.90 -7.37
N PHE A 230 8.06 -9.66 -8.14
CA PHE A 230 8.91 -10.70 -8.69
C PHE A 230 10.36 -10.24 -8.83
N ILE A 231 11.26 -11.21 -8.97
CA ILE A 231 12.66 -11.00 -9.29
C ILE A 231 13.09 -11.99 -10.36
N ASN A 232 13.93 -11.55 -11.29
CA ASN A 232 14.46 -12.40 -12.33
C ASN A 232 15.90 -12.04 -12.73
N GLY A 233 16.56 -12.95 -13.43
CA GLY A 233 17.78 -12.68 -14.15
C GLY A 233 18.38 -13.94 -14.75
N ALA A 234 19.21 -13.78 -15.77
CA ALA A 234 19.92 -14.89 -16.38
C ALA A 234 21.15 -15.31 -15.56
N VAL A 235 21.78 -16.41 -15.97
CA VAL A 235 23.05 -16.86 -15.41
C VAL A 235 24.13 -16.62 -16.45
N THR A 236 25.31 -16.15 -16.02
CA THR A 236 26.46 -15.79 -16.86
C THR A 236 27.77 -16.32 -16.26
N ASP A 237 28.82 -16.39 -17.06
CA ASP A 237 30.17 -16.75 -16.60
C ASP A 237 30.99 -15.55 -16.11
N GLN A 238 30.56 -14.34 -16.46
CA GLN A 238 31.30 -13.12 -16.21
C GLN A 238 30.70 -12.34 -15.04
N PRO A 239 31.54 -11.73 -14.17
CA PRO A 239 31.08 -10.92 -13.05
C PRO A 239 30.58 -9.53 -13.49
N SER A 240 29.79 -9.45 -14.57
CA SER A 240 29.31 -8.21 -15.17
C SER A 240 27.94 -8.40 -15.82
N LEU A 241 27.14 -7.34 -15.88
CA LEU A 241 25.80 -7.34 -16.47
C LEU A 241 25.75 -6.41 -17.72
N PRO A 242 26.26 -6.84 -18.88
CA PRO A 242 26.16 -6.06 -20.12
C PRO A 242 24.73 -5.91 -20.62
N ASP A 243 24.44 -4.78 -21.29
CA ASP A 243 23.12 -4.43 -21.85
C ASP A 243 22.54 -5.54 -22.76
N GLU A 244 23.40 -6.29 -23.45
CA GLU A 244 23.01 -7.42 -24.31
C GLU A 244 22.22 -8.51 -23.55
N LEU A 245 22.52 -8.73 -22.27
CA LEU A 245 21.83 -9.73 -21.46
C LEU A 245 20.35 -9.37 -21.22
N TYR A 246 20.00 -8.08 -21.22
CA TYR A 246 18.60 -7.66 -21.11
C TYR A 246 17.81 -8.04 -22.36
N HIS A 247 18.39 -7.91 -23.55
CA HIS A 247 17.66 -8.10 -24.81
C HIS A 247 17.81 -9.50 -25.41
N ASN A 248 18.83 -10.26 -25.00
CA ASN A 248 19.11 -11.59 -25.56
C ASN A 248 19.10 -12.71 -24.51
N ALA A 249 17.92 -13.27 -24.27
CA ALA A 249 17.73 -14.42 -23.38
C ALA A 249 18.59 -15.65 -23.74
N ALA A 250 19.02 -15.80 -25.01
CA ALA A 250 19.85 -16.93 -25.43
C ALA A 250 21.29 -16.89 -24.85
N LEU A 251 21.69 -15.77 -24.26
CA LEU A 251 22.97 -15.65 -23.54
C LEU A 251 22.91 -16.27 -22.13
N HIS A 252 21.74 -16.73 -21.69
CA HIS A 252 21.60 -17.47 -20.44
C HIS A 252 22.43 -18.76 -20.49
N LYS A 253 23.27 -18.95 -19.47
CA LYS A 253 24.12 -20.13 -19.28
C LYS A 253 23.74 -20.80 -17.96
N PRO A 254 22.92 -21.87 -17.96
CA PRO A 254 22.43 -22.49 -16.72
C PRO A 254 23.56 -22.88 -15.76
N GLU A 255 24.68 -23.37 -16.30
CA GLU A 255 25.88 -23.79 -15.55
C GLU A 255 26.88 -22.65 -15.29
N GLY A 256 26.53 -21.42 -15.65
CA GLY A 256 27.43 -20.28 -15.52
C GLY A 256 27.75 -19.95 -14.05
N ALA A 257 28.83 -19.20 -13.85
CA ALA A 257 29.37 -18.91 -12.52
C ALA A 257 28.56 -17.90 -11.70
N TYR A 258 27.74 -17.04 -12.31
CA TYR A 258 27.08 -15.93 -11.61
C TYR A 258 25.62 -15.78 -11.99
N GLN A 259 24.78 -15.49 -10.98
CA GLN A 259 23.39 -15.12 -11.17
C GLN A 259 23.28 -13.60 -11.39
N THR A 260 22.50 -13.15 -12.37
CA THR A 260 22.20 -11.71 -12.53
C THR A 260 20.84 -11.35 -11.93
N VAL A 261 20.60 -10.06 -11.72
CA VAL A 261 19.26 -9.51 -11.48
C VAL A 261 18.95 -8.52 -12.60
N PHE A 262 17.93 -8.80 -13.41
CA PHE A 262 17.45 -7.92 -14.48
C PHE A 262 16.38 -6.97 -13.95
N GLY A 263 15.40 -7.52 -13.22
CA GLY A 263 14.30 -6.77 -12.60
C GLY A 263 14.08 -7.25 -11.16
N LEU A 264 13.74 -6.29 -10.30
CA LEU A 264 13.24 -6.51 -8.96
C LEU A 264 12.03 -5.58 -8.78
N ASP A 265 10.86 -6.19 -8.84
CA ASP A 265 9.61 -5.49 -9.04
C ASP A 265 8.70 -5.73 -7.84
N VAL A 266 8.18 -4.66 -7.25
CA VAL A 266 7.17 -4.72 -6.20
C VAL A 266 6.09 -3.70 -6.50
N ARG A 267 4.87 -4.18 -6.61
CA ARG A 267 3.66 -3.36 -6.84
C ARG A 267 3.51 -2.32 -5.74
N GLU A 268 3.03 -1.14 -6.10
CA GLU A 268 2.95 0.02 -5.20
C GLU A 268 2.22 -0.28 -3.88
N ALA A 269 1.09 -1.00 -3.96
CA ALA A 269 0.30 -1.41 -2.80
C ALA A 269 1.05 -2.31 -1.79
N TYR A 270 2.14 -2.95 -2.24
CA TYR A 270 2.93 -3.92 -1.48
C TYR A 270 4.35 -3.40 -1.15
N ARG A 271 4.66 -2.14 -1.47
CA ARG A 271 5.98 -1.53 -1.16
C ARG A 271 6.11 -1.24 0.34
N ASN A 272 7.36 -1.08 0.79
CA ASN A 272 7.73 -0.81 2.18
C ASN A 272 7.37 -1.94 3.19
N GLN A 273 7.11 -3.15 2.70
CA GLN A 273 6.81 -4.34 3.52
C GLN A 273 7.94 -5.39 3.51
N GLY A 274 9.15 -4.99 3.10
CA GLY A 274 10.32 -5.89 3.04
C GLY A 274 10.32 -6.94 1.90
N ILE A 275 9.28 -6.99 1.06
CA ILE A 275 9.13 -7.97 -0.04
C ILE A 275 10.32 -7.98 -0.99
N ALA A 276 10.80 -6.79 -1.40
CA ALA A 276 11.95 -6.68 -2.31
C ALA A 276 13.21 -7.33 -1.73
N GLY A 277 13.45 -7.11 -0.43
CA GLY A 277 14.57 -7.73 0.30
C GLY A 277 14.44 -9.24 0.36
N LYS A 278 13.25 -9.75 0.72
CA LYS A 278 12.99 -11.20 0.76
C LYS A 278 13.19 -11.87 -0.61
N LEU A 279 12.73 -11.25 -1.70
CA LEU A 279 12.95 -11.73 -3.07
C LEU A 279 14.44 -11.78 -3.43
N LEU A 280 15.18 -10.73 -3.09
CA LEU A 280 16.61 -10.64 -3.35
C LEU A 280 17.42 -11.68 -2.55
N ASP A 281 17.08 -11.87 -1.28
CA ASP A 281 17.70 -12.88 -0.43
C ASP A 281 17.39 -14.29 -0.94
N PHE A 282 16.13 -14.58 -1.29
CA PHE A 282 15.73 -15.87 -1.85
C PHE A 282 16.49 -16.21 -3.14
N LEU A 283 16.62 -15.24 -4.06
CA LEU A 283 17.41 -15.42 -5.28
C LEU A 283 18.90 -15.65 -4.97
N SER A 284 19.45 -14.92 -3.99
CA SER A 284 20.84 -15.07 -3.58
C SER A 284 21.11 -16.45 -2.98
N ASP A 285 20.25 -16.90 -2.07
CA ASP A 285 20.36 -18.19 -1.41
C ASP A 285 20.21 -19.32 -2.42
N THR A 286 19.23 -19.21 -3.33
CA THR A 286 19.05 -20.17 -4.43
C THR A 286 20.27 -20.22 -5.35
N ALA A 287 20.86 -19.07 -5.68
CA ALA A 287 22.09 -19.03 -6.47
C ALA A 287 23.26 -19.70 -5.74
N LYS A 288 23.39 -19.48 -4.43
CA LYS A 288 24.42 -20.11 -3.61
C LYS A 288 24.26 -21.63 -3.54
N GLU A 289 23.04 -22.12 -3.33
CA GLU A 289 22.70 -23.54 -3.34
C GLU A 289 22.98 -24.20 -4.69
N ARG A 290 22.77 -23.47 -5.79
CA ARG A 290 23.11 -23.90 -7.16
C ARG A 290 24.61 -23.77 -7.49
N GLY A 291 25.46 -23.50 -6.51
CA GLY A 291 26.92 -23.46 -6.68
C GLY A 291 27.43 -22.25 -7.47
N LYS A 292 26.65 -21.18 -7.57
CA LYS A 292 27.13 -19.92 -8.17
C LYS A 292 28.19 -19.28 -7.25
N LYS A 293 29.03 -18.42 -7.82
CA LYS A 293 30.08 -17.67 -7.11
C LYS A 293 29.58 -16.33 -6.57
N GLY A 294 28.44 -15.85 -7.05
CA GLY A 294 27.83 -14.61 -6.59
C GLY A 294 26.64 -14.15 -7.42
N VAL A 295 26.06 -13.03 -7.00
CA VAL A 295 24.96 -12.32 -7.66
C VAL A 295 25.44 -10.95 -8.14
N ILE A 296 25.03 -10.56 -9.34
CA ILE A 296 25.43 -9.30 -9.98
C ILE A 296 24.18 -8.54 -10.41
N LEU A 297 24.18 -7.23 -10.21
CA LEU A 297 23.12 -6.36 -10.68
C LEU A 297 23.66 -4.97 -10.97
N THR A 298 22.87 -4.18 -11.69
CA THR A 298 23.07 -2.74 -11.81
C THR A 298 21.93 -2.01 -11.10
N CYS A 299 22.23 -0.90 -10.44
CA CYS A 299 21.20 -0.09 -9.78
C CYS A 299 21.43 1.42 -9.89
N LYS A 300 20.38 2.21 -9.62
CA LYS A 300 20.46 3.68 -9.53
C LYS A 300 21.10 4.08 -8.19
N GLU A 301 21.76 5.23 -8.16
CA GLU A 301 22.53 5.71 -6.98
C GLU A 301 21.76 5.66 -5.66
N HIS A 302 20.48 6.05 -5.67
CA HIS A 302 19.64 6.08 -4.47
C HIS A 302 19.34 4.67 -3.89
N LEU A 303 19.57 3.61 -4.66
CA LEU A 303 19.38 2.21 -4.24
C LEU A 303 20.66 1.55 -3.70
N LEU A 304 21.82 2.22 -3.77
CA LEU A 304 23.10 1.68 -3.28
C LEU A 304 23.01 1.22 -1.82
N LYS A 305 22.34 2.00 -0.96
CA LYS A 305 22.15 1.65 0.46
C LYS A 305 21.29 0.40 0.66
N PHE A 306 20.23 0.26 -0.14
CA PHE A 306 19.33 -0.90 -0.07
C PHE A 306 20.07 -2.18 -0.46
N TYR A 307 20.76 -2.20 -1.60
CA TYR A 307 21.54 -3.38 -1.99
C TYR A 307 22.72 -3.64 -1.04
N GLY A 308 23.33 -2.57 -0.51
CA GLY A 308 24.37 -2.67 0.51
C GLY A 308 23.93 -3.39 1.78
N SER A 309 22.71 -3.13 2.27
CA SER A 309 22.18 -3.85 3.45
C SER A 309 21.92 -5.34 3.20
N HIS A 310 21.83 -5.76 1.94
CA HIS A 310 21.70 -7.17 1.52
C HIS A 310 23.06 -7.81 1.15
N GLY A 311 24.18 -7.14 1.44
CA GLY A 311 25.54 -7.67 1.25
C GLY A 311 26.12 -7.47 -0.14
N PHE A 312 25.58 -6.55 -0.94
CA PHE A 312 26.19 -6.16 -2.21
C PHE A 312 27.21 -5.04 -2.01
N GLU A 313 28.35 -5.16 -2.69
CA GLU A 313 29.39 -4.14 -2.76
C GLU A 313 29.30 -3.35 -4.07
N ASN A 314 29.61 -2.06 -4.02
CA ASN A 314 29.61 -1.15 -5.17
C ASN A 314 30.97 -1.19 -5.90
N PHE A 315 30.95 -1.51 -7.19
CA PHE A 315 32.12 -1.60 -8.07
C PHE A 315 32.28 -0.38 -9.00
N GLY A 316 31.49 0.68 -8.78
CA GLY A 316 31.54 1.93 -9.52
C GLY A 316 30.46 2.04 -10.60
N VAL A 317 30.60 3.04 -11.46
CA VAL A 317 29.65 3.30 -12.55
C VAL A 317 29.74 2.16 -13.57
N ALA A 318 28.58 1.54 -13.85
CA ALA A 318 28.44 0.48 -14.83
C ALA A 318 28.58 1.05 -16.26
N ASP A 319 29.14 0.24 -17.16
CA ASP A 319 29.17 0.53 -18.60
C ASP A 319 27.83 0.12 -19.25
N SER A 320 26.74 0.70 -18.73
CA SER A 320 25.37 0.44 -19.17
C SER A 320 24.69 1.74 -19.57
N THR A 321 24.03 1.73 -20.72
CA THR A 321 23.22 2.85 -21.21
C THR A 321 21.72 2.54 -21.16
N HIS A 322 21.36 1.38 -20.59
CA HIS A 322 20.00 0.89 -20.52
C HIS A 322 19.07 1.93 -19.89
N GLY A 323 17.99 2.30 -20.57
CA GLY A 323 17.04 3.32 -20.10
C GLY A 323 17.58 4.76 -20.01
N GLY A 324 18.82 5.03 -20.42
CA GLY A 324 19.42 6.39 -20.41
C GLY A 324 19.78 6.95 -19.04
N ALA A 325 19.90 6.10 -18.01
CA ALA A 325 20.29 6.48 -16.65
C ALA A 325 21.76 6.14 -16.34
N CYS A 326 22.31 6.76 -15.29
CA CYS A 326 23.60 6.36 -14.72
C CYS A 326 23.38 5.19 -13.76
N TRP A 327 24.04 4.07 -14.04
CA TRP A 327 23.92 2.83 -13.27
C TRP A 327 25.21 2.53 -12.53
N TYR A 328 25.10 1.85 -11.38
CA TYR A 328 26.22 1.38 -10.59
C TYR A 328 26.25 -0.15 -10.57
N ASP A 329 27.43 -0.72 -10.80
CA ASP A 329 27.67 -2.15 -10.71
C ASP A 329 27.68 -2.58 -9.24
N MET A 330 26.80 -3.51 -8.89
CA MET A 330 26.71 -4.08 -7.54
C MET A 330 26.95 -5.60 -7.60
N ARG A 331 27.78 -6.12 -6.70
CA ARG A 331 28.09 -7.56 -6.65
C ARG A 331 28.06 -8.10 -5.23
N LYS A 332 27.48 -9.28 -5.06
CA LYS A 332 27.48 -10.06 -3.81
C LYS A 332 28.18 -11.38 -4.09
N MET A 333 29.35 -11.60 -3.53
CA MET A 333 30.14 -12.83 -3.70
C MET A 333 29.84 -13.80 -2.56
N PHE A 334 29.89 -15.12 -2.81
CA PHE A 334 29.54 -16.16 -1.83
C PHE A 334 30.73 -16.86 -1.17
#